data_AF-A0A9E5G0V1-F1
#
_entry.id   AF-A0A9E5G0V1-F1
#
_cell.length_a   1.000
_cell.length_b   1.000
_cell.length_c   1.000
_cell.angle_alpha   90.00
_cell.angle_beta   90.00
_cell.angle_gamma   90.00
#
_symmetry.space_group_name_H-M   'P 1'
#
loop_
_entity.id
_entity.type
_entity.pdbx_description
1 polymer ?
#
loop_
_entity_poly.entity_id
_entity_poly.type
_entity_poly.pdbx_seq_one_letter_code
_entity_poly.pdbx_strand_id
1 'polypeptide(L)'
;MRKKLSGADVINRIGNLAFGKANDAVKLVFLDPESREQIDKLDLSMVSEVKRGSNGLVEVKLINRIALLELLAGLTAPQTQKGDEAESFFTAMDRAAARLNAIEA
;
A
#
# COMPACT_ATOMS: atom_id res chain seq x y z
N MET A 1 -26.07 -0.97 1.44
CA MET A 1 -25.38 -0.47 0.23
C MET A 1 -23.88 -0.70 0.42
N ARG A 2 -23.19 -1.46 -0.44
CA ARG A 2 -21.73 -1.67 -0.30
C ARG A 2 -21.00 -0.44 -0.86
N LYS A 3 -20.21 0.26 -0.04
CA LYS A 3 -19.36 1.36 -0.51
C LYS A 3 -18.31 0.79 -1.46
N LYS A 4 -18.16 1.38 -2.64
CA LYS A 4 -17.13 0.97 -3.61
C LYS A 4 -15.77 1.42 -3.06
N LEU A 5 -14.82 0.49 -2.93
CA LEU A 5 -13.47 0.77 -2.44
C LEU A 5 -12.70 1.58 -3.49
N SER A 6 -12.16 2.75 -3.12
CA SER A 6 -11.34 3.56 -4.02
C SER A 6 -9.87 3.16 -3.97
N GLY A 7 -9.08 3.56 -4.97
CA GLY A 7 -7.62 3.37 -4.95
C GLY A 7 -6.95 4.04 -3.74
N ALA A 8 -7.43 5.21 -3.35
CA ALA A 8 -6.96 5.91 -2.16
C ALA A 8 -7.26 5.12 -0.87
N ASP A 9 -8.43 4.47 -0.78
CA ASP A 9 -8.76 3.62 0.38
C ASP A 9 -7.81 2.41 0.48
N VAL A 10 -7.45 1.82 -0.66
CA VAL A 10 -6.49 0.71 -0.72
C VAL A 10 -5.09 1.15 -0.28
N ILE A 11 -4.60 2.27 -0.83
CA ILE A 11 -3.28 2.82 -0.49
C ILE A 11 -3.21 3.14 1.01
N ASN A 12 -4.25 3.79 1.56
CA ASN A 12 -4.32 4.08 3.00
C ASN A 12 -4.29 2.79 3.83
N ARG A 13 -5.01 1.74 3.42
CA ARG A 13 -5.02 0.47 4.14
C ARG A 13 -3.64 -0.21 4.12
N ILE A 14 -2.95 -0.20 2.97
CA ILE A 14 -1.59 -0.74 2.86
C ILE A 14 -0.64 0.08 3.72
N GLY A 15 -0.76 1.42 3.72
CA GLY A 15 0.00 2.32 4.58
C GLY A 15 -0.14 1.96 6.06
N ASN A 16 -1.37 1.80 6.54
CA ASN A 16 -1.63 1.42 7.93
C ASN A 16 -0.96 0.09 8.31
N LEU A 17 -0.90 -0.87 7.40
CA LEU A 17 -0.23 -2.15 7.64
C LEU A 17 1.30 -2.03 7.57
N ALA A 18 1.83 -1.28 6.60
CA ALA A 18 3.26 -1.11 6.40
C ALA A 18 3.92 -0.34 7.56
N PHE A 19 3.22 0.67 8.09
CA PHE A 19 3.70 1.54 9.17
C PHE A 19 3.13 1.17 10.56
N GLY A 20 2.30 0.13 10.63
CA GLY A 20 1.64 -0.32 11.86
C GLY A 20 2.61 -0.88 12.91
N LYS A 21 2.21 -0.83 14.19
CA LYS A 21 2.98 -1.37 15.32
C LYS A 21 2.64 -2.83 15.58
N ALA A 22 3.64 -3.67 15.83
CA ALA A 22 3.45 -5.11 16.04
C ALA A 22 3.15 -5.49 17.50
N ASN A 23 2.98 -4.50 18.37
CA ASN A 23 2.85 -4.69 19.82
C ASN A 23 1.73 -5.66 20.20
N ASP A 24 0.60 -5.61 19.50
CA ASP A 24 -0.55 -6.46 19.81
C ASP A 24 -0.34 -7.91 19.39
N ALA A 25 0.43 -8.16 18.32
CA ALA A 25 0.90 -9.50 17.99
C ALA A 25 1.89 -10.03 19.04
N VAL A 26 2.72 -9.17 19.63
CA VAL A 26 3.60 -9.55 20.74
C VAL A 26 2.78 -9.89 21.99
N LYS A 27 1.79 -9.06 22.34
CA LYS A 27 0.86 -9.34 23.46
C LYS A 27 0.15 -10.68 23.28
N LEU A 28 -0.27 -11.00 22.06
CA LEU A 28 -0.93 -12.27 21.73
C LEU A 28 -0.09 -13.50 22.11
N VAL A 29 1.24 -13.43 21.96
CA VAL A 29 2.16 -14.53 22.31
C VAL A 29 2.18 -14.80 23.82
N PHE A 30 2.02 -13.74 24.64
CA PHE A 30 2.05 -13.84 26.11
C PHE A 30 0.66 -14.00 26.73
N LEU A 31 -0.39 -14.02 25.92
CA LEU A 31 -1.75 -14.09 26.42
C LEU A 31 -2.06 -15.47 27.01
N ASP A 32 -2.62 -15.48 28.21
CA ASP A 32 -3.10 -16.70 28.85
C ASP A 32 -4.24 -17.32 28.01
N PRO A 33 -4.22 -18.64 27.75
CA PRO A 33 -5.31 -19.35 27.09
C PRO A 33 -6.70 -19.17 27.69
N GLU A 34 -6.81 -18.80 28.97
CA GLU A 34 -8.07 -18.54 29.67
C GLU A 34 -8.56 -17.09 29.47
N SER A 35 -7.70 -16.18 28.97
CA SER A 35 -8.01 -14.76 28.75
C SER A 35 -8.41 -14.45 27.30
N ARG A 36 -9.08 -15.38 26.61
CA ARG A 36 -9.38 -15.27 25.16
C ARG A 36 -10.19 -14.04 24.79
N GLU A 37 -11.02 -13.55 25.70
CA GLU A 37 -11.81 -12.33 25.53
C GLU A 37 -10.96 -11.08 25.33
N GLN A 38 -9.67 -11.11 25.68
CA GLN A 38 -8.75 -10.02 25.41
C GLN A 38 -8.32 -9.95 23.95
N ILE A 39 -8.43 -11.06 23.19
CA ILE A 39 -8.03 -11.13 21.77
C ILE A 39 -8.83 -10.12 20.94
N ASP A 40 -10.13 -9.95 21.23
CA ASP A 40 -11.02 -9.03 20.51
C ASP A 40 -10.62 -7.55 20.66
N LYS A 41 -9.75 -7.24 21.63
CA LYS A 41 -9.24 -5.88 21.89
C LYS A 41 -7.89 -5.61 21.22
N LEU A 42 -7.29 -6.62 20.58
CA LEU A 42 -5.98 -6.52 19.93
C LEU A 42 -6.12 -6.11 18.46
N ASP A 43 -5.26 -5.21 18.00
CA ASP A 43 -5.05 -4.99 16.58
C ASP A 43 -4.15 -6.10 16.00
N LEU A 44 -4.80 -7.12 15.45
CA LEU A 44 -4.13 -8.25 14.80
C LEU A 44 -4.04 -8.09 13.27
N SER A 45 -4.24 -6.88 12.75
CA SER A 45 -4.27 -6.64 11.28
C SER A 45 -2.97 -7.02 10.56
N MET A 46 -1.83 -7.06 11.27
CA MET A 46 -0.53 -7.48 10.72
C MET A 46 -0.23 -8.97 10.89
N VAL A 47 -1.06 -9.73 11.59
CA VAL A 47 -0.86 -11.16 11.80
C VAL A 47 -1.31 -11.91 10.55
N SER A 48 -0.40 -12.68 9.96
CA SER A 48 -0.67 -13.54 8.80
C SER A 48 -0.92 -14.99 9.19
N GLU A 49 -0.37 -15.44 10.31
CA GLU A 49 -0.50 -16.81 10.78
C GLU A 49 -0.31 -16.88 12.30
N VAL A 50 -1.04 -17.79 12.95
CA VAL A 50 -0.86 -18.14 14.36
C VAL A 50 -0.80 -19.66 14.47
N LYS A 51 0.23 -20.17 15.14
CA LYS A 51 0.36 -21.59 15.49
C LYS A 51 0.49 -21.72 16.99
N ARG A 52 -0.19 -22.72 17.56
CA ARG A 52 -0.04 -23.12 18.96
C ARG A 52 0.33 -24.59 19.03
N GLY A 53 1.52 -24.88 19.54
CA GLY A 53 2.03 -26.23 19.75
C GLY A 53 1.42 -26.87 20.99
N SER A 54 1.46 -28.21 21.04
CA SER A 54 1.01 -29.01 22.20
C SER A 54 1.85 -28.79 23.46
N ASN A 55 3.08 -28.27 23.31
CA ASN A 55 3.97 -27.87 24.40
C ASN A 55 3.71 -26.44 24.90
N GLY A 56 2.66 -25.78 24.42
CA GLY A 56 2.34 -24.39 24.79
C GLY A 56 3.11 -23.33 24.00
N LEU A 57 3.99 -23.71 23.05
CA LEU A 57 4.66 -22.75 22.17
C LEU A 57 3.63 -22.02 21.30
N VAL A 58 3.71 -20.69 21.27
CA VAL A 58 2.90 -19.86 20.38
C VAL A 58 3.82 -19.19 19.37
N GLU A 59 3.60 -19.45 18.09
CA GLU A 59 4.28 -18.78 16.99
C GLU A 59 3.31 -17.85 16.28
N VAL A 60 3.74 -16.61 16.07
CA VAL A 60 2.97 -15.61 15.33
C VAL A 60 3.80 -15.14 14.15
N LYS A 61 3.25 -15.26 12.95
CA LYS A 61 3.85 -14.72 11.73
C LYS A 61 3.20 -13.40 11.39
N LEU A 62 4.03 -12.42 11.04
CA LEU A 62 3.56 -11.13 10.56
C LEU A 62 3.57 -11.09 9.02
N ILE A 63 2.78 -10.19 8.46
CA ILE A 63 2.85 -9.81 7.05
C ILE A 63 4.26 -9.34 6.67
N ASN A 64 4.64 -9.53 5.40
CA ASN A 64 5.91 -9.03 4.88
C ASN A 64 5.84 -7.50 4.72
N ARG A 65 6.38 -6.78 5.71
CA ARG A 65 6.39 -5.31 5.73
C ARG A 65 7.17 -4.71 4.56
N ILE A 66 8.26 -5.34 4.14
CA ILE A 66 9.08 -4.85 3.02
C ILE A 66 8.27 -4.90 1.73
N ALA A 67 7.57 -6.01 1.47
CA ALA A 67 6.71 -6.13 0.29
C ALA A 67 5.58 -5.08 0.25
N LEU A 68 5.02 -4.71 1.42
CA LEU A 68 4.03 -3.63 1.47
C LEU A 68 4.65 -2.24 1.21
N LEU A 69 5.86 -1.99 1.70
CA LEU A 69 6.57 -0.75 1.44
C LEU A 69 6.95 -0.62 -0.04
N GLU A 70 7.41 -1.70 -0.66
CA GLU A 70 7.67 -1.75 -2.11
C GLU A 70 6.40 -1.48 -2.92
N LEU A 71 5.28 -2.10 -2.54
CA LEU A 71 3.99 -1.86 -3.17
C LEU A 71 3.55 -0.40 -3.01
N LEU A 72 3.69 0.19 -1.81
CA LEU A 72 3.38 1.61 -1.58
C LEU A 72 4.27 2.52 -2.42
N ALA A 73 5.57 2.24 -2.50
CA ALA A 73 6.48 3.02 -3.33
C ALA A 73 6.05 2.99 -4.80
N GLY A 74 5.65 1.82 -5.33
CA GLY A 74 5.13 1.71 -6.69
C GLY A 74 3.79 2.43 -6.92
N LEU A 75 2.88 2.39 -5.95
CA LEU A 75 1.57 3.03 -6.04
C LEU A 75 1.61 4.55 -5.85
N THR A 76 2.61 5.05 -5.11
CA THR A 76 2.78 6.48 -4.80
C THR A 76 3.85 7.16 -5.65
N ALA A 77 4.61 6.39 -6.44
CA ALA A 77 5.52 6.93 -7.42
C ALA A 77 4.77 7.92 -8.33
N PRO A 78 5.35 9.10 -8.60
CA PRO A 78 4.79 10.01 -9.58
C PRO A 78 4.60 9.23 -10.88
N GLN A 79 3.36 9.18 -11.36
CA GLN A 79 3.14 8.74 -12.73
C GLN A 79 3.76 9.84 -13.58
N THR A 80 4.97 9.62 -14.09
CA THR A 80 5.43 10.39 -15.24
C THR A 80 4.35 10.18 -16.29
N GLN A 81 3.60 11.23 -16.58
CA GLN A 81 2.61 11.21 -17.65
C GLN A 81 3.40 11.03 -18.93
N LYS A 82 3.70 9.78 -19.28
CA LYS A 82 4.34 9.40 -20.54
C LYS A 82 3.55 9.91 -21.76
N GLY A 83 2.30 10.31 -21.56
CA GLY A 83 1.49 11.00 -22.57
C GLY A 83 1.78 12.50 -22.69
N ASP A 84 1.99 13.21 -21.59
CA ASP A 84 1.99 14.68 -21.58
C ASP A 84 3.30 15.26 -22.13
N GLU A 85 4.43 14.59 -21.92
CA GLU A 85 5.72 15.00 -22.49
C GLU A 85 5.77 14.78 -24.01
N ALA A 86 5.25 13.66 -24.50
CA ALA A 86 5.21 13.37 -25.94
C ALA A 86 4.19 14.28 -26.65
N GLU A 87 3.00 14.44 -26.07
CA GLU A 87 1.96 15.33 -26.61
C GLU A 87 2.41 16.80 -26.63
N SER A 88 3.08 17.25 -25.57
CA SER A 88 3.68 18.59 -25.50
C SER A 88 4.78 18.77 -26.56
N PHE A 89 5.62 17.75 -26.78
CA PHE A 89 6.64 17.77 -27.83
C PHE A 89 6.04 17.87 -29.24
N PHE A 90 5.05 17.03 -29.57
CA PHE A 90 4.38 17.09 -30.88
C PHE A 90 3.64 18.42 -31.07
N THR A 91 2.96 18.91 -30.03
CA THR A 91 2.31 20.23 -30.04
C THR A 91 3.30 21.37 -30.31
N ALA A 92 4.50 21.29 -29.74
CA ALA A 92 5.56 22.27 -29.99
C ALA A 92 6.07 22.21 -31.44
N MET A 93 6.23 21.00 -32.00
CA MET A 93 6.60 20.82 -33.41
C MET A 93 5.55 21.38 -34.37
N ASP A 94 4.27 21.09 -34.14
CA ASP A 94 3.18 21.60 -34.98
C ASP A 94 3.13 23.14 -34.98
N ARG A 95 3.34 23.76 -33.81
CA ARG A 95 3.44 25.22 -33.68
C ARG A 95 4.65 25.79 -34.42
N ALA A 96 5.79 25.11 -34.40
CA ALA A 96 6.98 25.53 -35.13
C ALA A 96 6.76 25.46 -36.64
N ALA A 97 6.17 24.38 -37.14
CA ALA A 97 5.84 24.21 -38.56
C ALA A 97 4.84 25.28 -39.04
N ALA A 98 3.79 25.55 -38.25
CA ALA A 98 2.81 26.59 -38.56
C ALA A 98 3.44 27.99 -38.67
N ARG A 99 4.43 28.30 -37.81
CA ARG A 99 5.17 29.58 -37.87
C ARG A 99 6.05 29.68 -39.11
N LEU A 100 6.73 28.60 -39.50
CA LEU A 100 7.54 28.59 -40.72
C LEU A 100 6.69 28.83 -41.97
N ASN A 101 5.55 28.15 -42.08
CA ASN A 101 4.63 28.34 -43.19
C ASN A 101 4.02 29.75 -43.24
N ALA A 102 3.85 30.42 -42.09
CA ALA A 102 3.36 31.79 -42.01
C ALA A 102 4.42 32.85 -42.35
N ILE A 103 5.70 32.49 -42.47
CA ILE A 103 6.80 33.39 -42.86
C ILE A 103 7.04 33.32 -44.38
N GLU A 104 6.64 32.22 -45.03
CA GLU A 104 6.80 31.98 -46.47
C GLU A 104 5.59 32.43 -47.32
N ALA A 105 4.52 32.95 -46.70
CA ALA A 105 3.30 33.47 -47.34
C ALA A 105 3.22 35.00 -47.26
#